data_AF-A0A1V5P2H0-F1
#
_entry.id   AF-A0A1V5P2H0-F1
#
_cell.length_a   1.000
_cell.length_b   1.000
_cell.length_c   1.000
_cell.angle_alpha   90.00
_cell.angle_beta   90.00
_cell.angle_gamma   90.00
#
_symmetry.space_group_name_H-M   'P 1'
#
loop_
_entity.id
_entity.type
_entity.pdbx_description
1 polymer ?
#
loop_
_entity_poly.entity_id
_entity_poly.type
_entity_poly.pdbx_seq_one_letter_code
_entity_poly.pdbx_strand_id
1 'polypeptide(L)'
;MATGIYELVQTAGCGATIERSALPILPETALLCNLLHLDPLGLIASGSLLAAIAPDALAHALDALQVAGIPAVEIGCVTEAPGVLLRDGSSVTALPQFARDELARLFD
;
A
#
# COMPACT_ATOMS: atom_id res chain seq x y z
N MET A 1 -1.33 -3.39 -5.25
CA MET A 1 -0.95 -2.23 -4.42
C MET A 1 0.57 -2.14 -4.26
N ALA A 2 1.24 -3.25 -3.93
CA ALA A 2 2.68 -3.26 -3.69
C ALA A 2 3.50 -2.72 -4.87
N THR A 3 3.14 -3.09 -6.11
CA THR A 3 3.77 -2.58 -7.33
C THR A 3 3.72 -1.05 -7.40
N GLY A 4 2.57 -0.45 -7.11
CA GLY A 4 2.42 1.01 -7.12
C GLY A 4 3.26 1.72 -6.06
N ILE A 5 3.46 1.11 -4.89
CA ILE A 5 4.36 1.65 -3.85
C ILE A 5 5.81 1.61 -4.34
N TYR A 6 6.22 0.50 -4.95
CA TYR A 6 7.54 0.37 -5.55
C TYR A 6 7.77 1.43 -6.64
N GLU A 7 6.82 1.58 -7.57
CA GLU A 7 6.89 2.59 -8.64
C GLU A 7 7.00 4.01 -8.08
N LEU A 8 6.24 4.32 -7.01
CA LEU A 8 6.24 5.65 -6.38
C LEU A 8 7.63 6.06 -5.87
N VAL A 9 8.37 5.14 -5.25
CA VAL A 9 9.64 5.48 -4.57
C VAL A 9 10.88 5.17 -5.39
N GLN A 10 10.85 4.11 -6.22
CA GLN A 10 12.03 3.70 -6.99
C GLN A 10 12.42 4.76 -8.03
N THR A 11 11.45 5.40 -8.69
CA THR A 11 11.73 6.46 -9.66
C THR A 11 12.40 7.68 -9.02
N ALA A 12 12.14 7.94 -7.74
CA ALA A 12 12.76 9.02 -6.99
C ALA A 12 14.12 8.64 -6.34
N GLY A 13 14.55 7.37 -6.45
CA GLY A 13 15.75 6.87 -5.75
C GLY A 13 15.57 6.73 -4.23
N CYS A 14 14.33 6.75 -3.76
CA CYS A 14 13.96 6.64 -2.35
C CYS A 14 13.52 5.20 -1.99
N GLY A 15 13.28 4.97 -0.70
CA GLY A 15 12.61 3.78 -0.19
C GLY A 15 11.30 4.12 0.51
N ALA A 16 10.69 3.12 1.16
CA ALA A 16 9.55 3.33 2.05
C ALA A 16 9.48 2.26 3.14
N THR A 17 8.89 2.61 4.28
CA THR A 17 8.44 1.68 5.31
C THR A 17 6.91 1.75 5.39
N ILE A 18 6.26 0.62 5.16
CA ILE A 18 4.80 0.47 5.14
C ILE A 18 4.35 -0.29 6.38
N GLU A 19 3.32 0.20 7.05
CA GLU A 19 2.72 -0.41 8.22
C GLU A 19 1.60 -1.36 7.80
N ARG A 20 1.80 -2.67 7.96
CA ARG A 20 0.85 -3.74 7.57
C ARG A 20 -0.55 -3.48 8.13
N SER A 21 -0.62 -3.08 9.40
CA SER A 21 -1.87 -2.85 10.12
C SER A 21 -2.64 -1.60 9.66
N ALA A 22 -1.97 -0.66 8.99
CA ALA A 22 -2.58 0.56 8.48
C ALA A 22 -3.17 0.38 7.07
N LEU A 23 -2.84 -0.71 6.38
CA LEU A 23 -3.33 -0.96 5.02
C LEU A 23 -4.84 -1.21 5.02
N PRO A 24 -5.62 -0.44 4.23
CA PRO A 24 -7.07 -0.52 4.23
C PRO A 24 -7.57 -1.72 3.39
N ILE A 25 -7.36 -2.93 3.90
CA ILE A 25 -7.89 -4.15 3.28
C ILE A 25 -9.32 -4.37 3.76
N LEU A 26 -10.29 -4.24 2.85
CA LEU A 26 -11.70 -4.47 3.16
C LEU A 26 -11.94 -5.92 3.61
N PRO A 27 -12.88 -6.17 4.54
CA PRO A 27 -13.20 -7.52 5.02
C PRO A 27 -13.57 -8.48 3.88
N GLU A 28 -14.33 -8.01 2.90
CA GLU A 28 -14.74 -8.78 1.72
C GLU A 28 -13.53 -9.14 0.85
N THR A 29 -12.60 -8.21 0.65
CA THR A 29 -11.35 -8.46 -0.07
C THR A 29 -10.51 -9.50 0.66
N ALA A 30 -10.34 -9.36 1.98
CA ALA A 30 -9.59 -10.33 2.78
C ALA A 30 -10.22 -11.72 2.72
N LEU A 31 -11.55 -11.82 2.80
CA LEU A 31 -12.28 -13.08 2.69
C LEU A 31 -12.05 -13.75 1.33
N LEU A 32 -12.19 -13.01 0.23
CA LEU A 32 -11.99 -13.53 -1.12
C LEU A 32 -10.54 -13.95 -1.36
N CYS A 33 -9.56 -13.13 -0.94
CA CYS A 33 -8.15 -13.46 -1.02
C CYS A 33 -7.83 -14.76 -0.28
N ASN A 34 -8.38 -14.95 0.93
CA ASN A 34 -8.18 -16.17 1.70
C ASN A 34 -8.78 -17.40 1.00
N LEU A 35 -10.00 -17.28 0.46
CA LEU A 35 -10.68 -18.37 -0.24
C LEU A 35 -9.96 -18.78 -1.53
N LEU A 36 -9.40 -17.80 -2.26
CA LEU A 36 -8.76 -17.99 -3.56
C LEU A 36 -7.24 -18.13 -3.48
N HIS A 37 -6.67 -18.15 -2.27
CA HIS A 37 -5.23 -18.19 -2.02
C HIS A 37 -4.45 -17.08 -2.76
N LEU A 38 -4.94 -15.84 -2.63
CA LEU A 38 -4.32 -14.64 -3.18
C LEU A 38 -3.70 -13.78 -2.07
N ASP A 39 -2.64 -13.05 -2.39
CA ASP A 39 -2.18 -11.95 -1.52
C ASP A 39 -2.87 -10.63 -1.91
N PRO A 40 -3.60 -9.96 -1.00
CA PRO A 40 -4.26 -8.69 -1.30
C PRO A 40 -3.28 -7.58 -1.72
N LEU A 41 -1.99 -7.65 -1.32
CA LEU A 41 -0.99 -6.67 -1.74
C LEU A 41 -0.68 -6.75 -3.24
N GLY A 42 -0.84 -7.94 -3.83
CA GLY A 42 -0.63 -8.23 -5.24
C GLY A 42 -1.82 -7.89 -6.14
N LEU A 43 -2.96 -7.49 -5.58
CA LEU A 43 -4.13 -7.05 -6.35
C LEU A 43 -3.98 -5.61 -6.84
N ILE A 44 -4.45 -5.34 -8.06
CA ILE A 44 -4.61 -3.98 -8.59
C ILE A 44 -5.73 -3.26 -7.82
N ALA A 45 -5.44 -2.03 -7.39
CA ALA A 45 -6.36 -1.20 -6.62
C ALA A 45 -6.84 0.02 -7.44
N SER A 46 -7.51 -0.23 -8.57
CA SER A 46 -7.89 0.80 -9.57
C SER A 46 -8.78 1.93 -9.05
N GLY A 47 -9.42 1.77 -7.89
CA GLY A 47 -10.24 2.78 -7.24
C GLY A 47 -9.53 3.55 -6.11
N SER A 48 -8.21 3.46 -6.01
CA SER A 48 -7.42 4.09 -4.93
C SER A 48 -6.27 4.93 -5.48
N LEU A 49 -5.83 5.89 -4.67
CA LEU A 49 -4.67 6.74 -4.96
C LEU A 49 -3.61 6.54 -3.89
N LEU A 50 -2.35 6.37 -4.33
CA LEU A 50 -1.17 6.48 -3.47
C LEU A 50 -0.61 7.90 -3.59
N ALA A 51 -0.27 8.52 -2.46
CA ALA A 51 0.30 9.85 -2.43
C ALA A 51 1.41 9.94 -1.37
N ALA A 52 2.52 10.58 -1.72
CA ALA A 52 3.55 11.01 -0.77
C ALA A 52 3.27 12.46 -0.37
N ILE A 53 3.08 12.70 0.92
CA ILE A 53 2.73 14.02 1.48
C ILE A 53 3.82 14.43 2.46
N ALA A 54 4.20 15.71 2.45
CA ALA A 54 5.15 16.23 3.43
C ALA A 54 4.57 16.11 4.86
N PRO A 55 5.37 15.75 5.88
CA PRO A 55 4.85 15.47 7.23
C PRO A 55 4.06 16.64 7.85
N ASP A 56 4.44 17.87 7.55
CA ASP A 56 3.77 19.09 8.02
C ASP A 56 2.41 19.36 7.34
N ALA A 57 2.18 18.80 6.15
CA ALA A 57 0.93 18.92 5.41
C ALA A 57 -0.02 17.72 5.61
N LEU A 58 0.45 16.61 6.20
CA LEU A 58 -0.30 15.35 6.29
C LEU A 58 -1.66 15.50 7.00
N ALA A 59 -1.68 16.10 8.19
CA ALA A 59 -2.91 16.27 8.96
C ALA A 59 -3.95 17.08 8.18
N HIS A 60 -3.52 18.18 7.56
CA HIS A 60 -4.39 19.02 6.74
C HIS A 60 -4.94 18.28 5.51
N ALA A 61 -4.12 17.47 4.85
CA ALA A 61 -4.54 16.67 3.70
C ALA A 61 -5.59 15.62 4.09
N LEU A 62 -5.40 14.92 5.20
CA LEU A 62 -6.36 13.93 5.72
C LEU A 62 -7.69 14.60 6.10
N ASP A 63 -7.64 15.74 6.80
CA ASP A 63 -8.84 16.51 7.14
C ASP A 63 -9.61 16.96 5.89
N ALA A 64 -8.91 17.46 4.87
CA ALA A 64 -9.53 17.89 3.62
C ALA A 64 -10.22 16.73 2.89
N LEU A 65 -9.58 15.55 2.82
CA LEU A 65 -10.16 14.35 2.23
C LEU A 65 -11.38 13.87 3.02
N GLN A 66 -11.31 13.90 4.36
CA GLN A 66 -12.42 13.55 5.22
C GLN A 66 -13.62 14.49 5.01
N VAL A 67 -13.41 15.81 4.94
CA VAL A 67 -14.47 16.80 4.67
C VAL A 67 -15.11 16.57 3.29
N ALA A 68 -14.31 16.15 2.31
CA ALA A 68 -14.79 15.77 0.98
C ALA A 68 -15.50 14.40 0.94
N GLY A 69 -15.54 13.66 2.05
CA GLY A 69 -16.11 12.31 2.11
C GLY A 69 -15.27 11.24 1.41
N ILE A 70 -13.96 11.49 1.24
CA ILE A 70 -13.02 10.58 0.60
C ILE A 70 -12.22 9.86 1.69
N PRO A 71 -12.36 8.53 1.85
CA PRO A 71 -11.58 7.78 2.82
C PRO A 71 -10.09 7.83 2.47
N ALA A 72 -9.26 8.16 3.46
CA ALA A 72 -7.81 8.18 3.32
C ALA A 72 -7.17 7.78 4.65
N VAL A 73 -6.00 7.15 4.57
CA VAL A 73 -5.23 6.71 5.73
C VAL A 73 -3.74 6.81 5.41
N GLU A 74 -2.95 7.24 6.40
CA GLU A 74 -1.50 7.14 6.34
C GLU A 74 -1.10 5.66 6.50
N ILE A 75 -0.38 5.12 5.51
CA ILE A 75 0.02 3.70 5.51
C ILE A 75 1.51 3.49 5.81
N GLY A 76 2.27 4.55 6.07
CA GLY A 76 3.71 4.50 6.26
C GLY A 76 4.41 5.76 5.79
N CYS A 77 5.73 5.67 5.61
CA CYS A 77 6.58 6.81 5.26
C CYS A 77 7.60 6.48 4.17
N VAL A 78 7.99 7.51 3.40
CA VAL A 78 9.10 7.45 2.44
C VAL A 78 10.41 7.60 3.20
N THR A 79 11.44 6.86 2.78
CA THR A 79 12.79 6.88 3.38
C THR A 79 13.84 7.32 2.36
N GLU A 80 14.94 7.91 2.84
CA GLU A 80 16.06 8.31 1.97
C GLU A 80 16.79 7.10 1.36
N ALA A 81 16.99 6.05 2.16
CA ALA A 81 17.64 4.83 1.70
C ALA A 81 16.69 4.04 0.78
N PRO A 82 17.19 3.51 -0.37
CA PRO A 82 16.41 2.64 -1.23
C PRO A 82 15.94 1.37 -0.55
N GLY A 83 14.83 0.82 -1.05
CA GLY A 83 14.21 -0.41 -0.55
C GLY A 83 12.84 -0.15 0.04
N VAL A 84 11.94 -1.13 -0.07
CA VAL A 84 10.58 -1.02 0.47
C VAL A 84 10.36 -2.12 1.49
N LEU A 85 10.08 -1.71 2.72
CA LEU A 85 9.89 -2.57 3.87
C LEU A 85 8.42 -2.61 4.28
N LEU A 86 8.00 -3.77 4.76
CA LEU A 86 6.71 -4.00 5.38
C LEU A 86 6.94 -4.31 6.86
N ARG A 87 6.43 -3.44 7.74
CA ARG A 87 6.42 -3.65 9.18
C ARG A 87 5.10 -4.31 9.60
N ASP A 88 5.21 -5.35 10.41
CA ASP A 88 4.08 -6.02 11.04
C ASP A 88 4.41 -6.28 12.52
N GLY A 89 3.96 -5.35 13.38
CA GLY A 89 4.37 -5.31 14.78
C GLY A 89 5.89 -5.16 14.93
N SER A 90 6.55 -6.16 15.52
CA SER A 90 8.00 -6.20 15.65
C SER A 90 8.73 -6.77 14.44
N SER A 91 8.01 -7.37 13.48
CA SER A 91 8.58 -7.95 12.27
C SER A 91 8.79 -6.88 11.21
N VAL A 92 9.94 -6.93 10.53
CA VAL A 92 10.22 -6.09 9.37
C VAL A 92 10.73 -6.99 8.26
N THR A 93 10.05 -6.96 7.12
CA THR A 93 10.37 -7.77 5.94
C THR A 93 10.42 -6.88 4.70
N ALA A 94 10.96 -7.37 3.58
CA ALA A 94 10.77 -6.68 2.32
C ALA A 94 9.29 -6.74 1.91
N LEU A 95 8.76 -5.64 1.36
CA LEU A 95 7.43 -5.66 0.76
C LEU A 95 7.41 -6.73 -0.34
N PRO A 96 6.38 -7.59 -0.44
CA PRO A 96 6.36 -8.62 -1.47
C PRO A 96 6.29 -8.01 -2.86
N GLN A 97 6.97 -8.66 -3.80
CA GLN A 97 6.92 -8.33 -5.23
C GLN A 97 6.09 -9.38 -5.96
N PHE A 98 5.33 -8.91 -6.94
CA PHE A 98 4.44 -9.73 -7.73
C PHE A 98 4.79 -9.54 -9.20
N ALA A 99 5.00 -10.65 -9.92
CA ALA A 99 5.32 -10.60 -11.35
C ALA A 99 4.13 -10.12 -12.19
N ARG A 100 2.91 -10.27 -11.68
CA ARG A 100 1.65 -9.83 -12.27
C ARG A 100 0.59 -9.66 -11.19
N ASP A 101 -0.57 -9.14 -11.58
CA ASP A 101 -1.74 -9.08 -10.72
C ASP A 101 -2.18 -10.47 -10.23
N GLU A 102 -2.48 -10.57 -8.93
CA GLU A 102 -2.86 -11.82 -8.27
C GLU A 102 -4.21 -12.37 -8.76
N LEU A 103 -5.16 -11.51 -9.16
CA LEU A 103 -6.43 -11.98 -9.72
C LEU A 103 -6.23 -12.55 -11.12
N ALA A 104 -5.43 -11.88 -11.96
CA ALA A 104 -5.04 -12.40 -13.28
C ALA A 104 -4.34 -13.76 -13.16
N ARG A 105 -3.64 -14.03 -12.04
CA ARG A 105 -2.97 -15.32 -11.80
C ARG A 105 -3.91 -16.53 -11.76
N LEU A 106 -5.19 -16.33 -11.47
CA LEU A 106 -6.18 -17.43 -11.38
C LEU A 106 -6.68 -17.93 -12.74
N PHE A 107 -6.51 -17.16 -13.81
CA PHE A 107 -7.09 -17.46 -15.12
C PHE A 107 -6.08 -18.09 -16.10
N ASP A 108 -4.97 -18.58 -15.57
CA ASP A 108 -3.92 -19.29 -16.28
C ASP A 108 -4.04 -20.82 -16.17
#